data_AF-A0A2X3JKB2-F1
#
_entry.id   AF-A0A2X3JKB2-F1
#
_cell.length_a   1.000
_cell.length_b   1.000
_cell.length_c   1.000
_cell.angle_alpha   90.00
_cell.angle_beta   90.00
_cell.angle_gamma   90.00
#
_symmetry.space_group_name_H-M   'P 1'
#
loop_
_entity.id
_entity.type
_entity.pdbx_description
1 polymer ?
#
loop_
_entity_poly.entity_id
_entity_poly.type
_entity_poly.pdbx_seq_one_letter_code
_entity_poly.pdbx_strand_id
1 'polypeptide(L)'
;MFGNLDKLYRTVTRTCGPLVLHFHVLHSYWLNLEEVVTFCQKVKAHKPDITFVWTLHDHWSVTGRCAFTDGCEGWRTGCQKCPTLSNYPPVKVDKAHQQLPGKRQMFRAMLALGCQFISPSQHVADAFNILYGVGRCRVYQ
;
A
#
# COMPACT_ATOMS: atom_id res chain seq x y z
N MET A 1 -11.65 -7.53 -13.50
CA MET A 1 -10.39 -7.32 -12.76
C MET A 1 -9.53 -6.39 -13.62
N PHE A 2 -9.32 -5.15 -13.19
CA PHE A 2 -8.68 -4.12 -14.02
C PHE A 2 -7.15 -4.27 -14.00
N GLY A 3 -6.54 -4.18 -15.19
CA GLY A 3 -5.09 -4.27 -15.39
C GLY A 3 -4.62 -5.68 -15.70
N ASN A 4 -4.27 -5.96 -16.96
CA ASN A 4 -3.63 -7.21 -17.34
C ASN A 4 -2.16 -7.18 -16.84
N LEU A 5 -1.96 -7.64 -15.59
CA LEU A 5 -0.65 -7.72 -14.97
C LEU A 5 0.30 -8.63 -15.76
N ASP A 6 -0.19 -9.61 -16.53
CA ASP A 6 0.67 -10.46 -17.36
C ASP A 6 1.29 -9.69 -18.52
N LYS A 7 0.54 -8.79 -19.16
CA LYS A 7 1.06 -7.92 -20.23
C LYS A 7 2.07 -6.94 -19.65
N LEU A 8 1.76 -6.35 -18.49
CA LEU A 8 2.70 -5.46 -17.80
C LEU A 8 3.98 -6.20 -17.40
N TYR A 9 3.85 -7.43 -16.88
CA TYR A 9 4.96 -8.28 -16.49
C TYR A 9 5.91 -8.55 -17.66
N ARG A 10 5.36 -8.91 -18.83
CA ARG A 10 6.15 -9.11 -20.06
C ARG A 10 6.84 -7.83 -20.54
N THR A 11 6.19 -6.67 -20.35
CA THR A 11 6.77 -5.38 -20.72
C THR A 11 7.96 -5.06 -19.82
N VAL A 12 7.74 -5.12 -18.50
CA VAL A 12 8.73 -4.82 -17.47
C VAL A 12 9.96 -5.71 -17.57
N THR A 13 9.77 -7.02 -17.73
CA THR A 13 10.88 -7.99 -17.77
C THR A 13 11.70 -7.92 -19.06
N ARG A 14 11.18 -7.29 -20.12
CA ARG A 14 11.88 -7.10 -21.40
C ARG A 14 12.50 -5.72 -21.56
N THR A 15 12.15 -4.75 -20.71
CA THR A 15 12.77 -3.43 -20.73
C THR A 15 14.22 -3.53 -20.29
N CYS A 16 15.14 -3.15 -21.19
CA CYS A 16 16.57 -3.08 -20.91
C CYS A 16 16.89 -1.92 -19.95
N GLY A 17 17.90 -2.12 -19.11
CA GLY A 17 18.39 -1.10 -18.18
C GLY A 17 17.55 -0.96 -16.91
N PRO A 18 17.92 0.00 -16.03
CA PRO A 18 17.22 0.26 -14.78
C PRO A 18 15.77 0.70 -15.02
N LEU A 19 14.85 0.18 -14.21
CA LEU A 19 13.43 0.51 -14.30
C LEU A 19 12.86 0.82 -12.91
N VAL A 20 12.00 1.83 -12.85
CA VAL A 20 11.23 2.18 -11.66
C VAL A 20 9.76 1.87 -11.91
N LEU A 21 9.12 1.08 -11.03
CA LEU A 21 7.67 1.02 -10.93
C LEU A 21 7.22 1.90 -9.77
N HIS A 22 6.44 2.92 -10.10
CA HIS A 22 5.98 3.92 -9.15
C HIS A 22 4.47 3.81 -8.96
N PHE A 23 4.06 3.40 -7.77
CA PHE A 23 2.67 3.23 -7.38
C PHE A 23 2.11 4.49 -6.75
N HIS A 24 0.89 4.84 -7.14
CA HIS A 24 0.13 5.98 -6.62
C HIS A 24 -1.28 5.52 -6.31
N VAL A 25 -1.79 5.86 -5.12
CA VAL A 25 -3.21 5.76 -4.77
C VAL A 25 -3.83 4.38 -5.08
N LEU A 26 -3.12 3.30 -4.71
CA LEU A 26 -3.62 1.93 -4.83
C LEU A 26 -4.51 1.56 -3.63
N HIS A 27 -5.62 2.27 -3.45
CA HIS A 27 -6.63 1.96 -2.45
C HIS A 27 -8.02 1.77 -3.09
N SER A 28 -9.00 1.34 -2.28
CA SER A 28 -10.37 1.03 -2.73
C SER A 28 -10.45 -0.17 -3.69
N TYR A 29 -11.65 -0.42 -4.24
CA TYR A 29 -12.02 -1.63 -4.99
C TYR A 29 -11.37 -1.80 -6.38
N TRP A 30 -10.36 -1.01 -6.72
CA TRP A 30 -9.83 -0.92 -8.08
C TRP A 30 -8.77 -1.98 -8.39
N LEU A 31 -7.97 -2.39 -7.41
CA LEU A 31 -6.96 -3.45 -7.56
C LEU A 31 -6.88 -4.32 -6.29
N ASN A 32 -6.65 -5.62 -6.49
CA ASN A 32 -6.38 -6.56 -5.40
C ASN A 32 -4.92 -6.37 -4.94
N LEU A 33 -4.73 -5.92 -3.69
CA LEU A 33 -3.42 -5.67 -3.11
C LEU A 33 -2.52 -6.92 -3.13
N GLU A 34 -3.10 -8.11 -2.90
CA GLU A 34 -2.35 -9.36 -2.91
C GLU A 34 -1.80 -9.69 -4.30
N GLU A 35 -2.58 -9.42 -5.36
CA GLU A 35 -2.14 -9.59 -6.74
C GLU A 35 -1.02 -8.62 -7.11
N VAL A 36 -1.10 -7.37 -6.62
CA VAL A 36 -0.03 -6.36 -6.81
C VAL A 36 1.27 -6.84 -6.17
N VAL A 37 1.21 -7.31 -4.92
CA VAL A 37 2.39 -7.82 -4.21
C VAL A 37 2.94 -9.05 -4.91
N THR A 38 2.09 -10.00 -5.29
CA THR A 38 2.48 -11.20 -6.04
C THR A 38 3.15 -10.84 -7.36
N PHE A 39 2.63 -9.84 -8.07
CA PHE A 39 3.25 -9.31 -9.28
C PHE A 39 4.63 -8.72 -8.99
N CYS A 40 4.78 -7.89 -7.95
CA CYS A 40 6.06 -7.29 -7.59
C CYS A 40 7.10 -8.35 -7.20
N GLN A 41 6.70 -9.41 -6.49
CA GLN A 41 7.56 -10.55 -6.16
C GLN A 41 8.06 -11.24 -7.42
N LYS A 42 7.17 -11.57 -8.36
CA LYS A 42 7.52 -12.20 -9.65
C LYS A 42 8.47 -11.33 -10.46
N VAL A 43 8.21 -10.03 -10.51
CA VAL A 43 9.04 -9.06 -11.22
C VAL A 43 10.42 -8.95 -10.58
N LYS A 44 10.51 -8.82 -9.25
CA LYS A 44 11.79 -8.71 -8.53
C LYS A 44 12.66 -9.96 -8.70
N ALA A 45 12.04 -11.14 -8.74
CA ALA A 45 12.74 -12.41 -8.98
C ALA A 45 13.37 -12.48 -10.38
N HIS A 46 12.71 -11.95 -11.41
CA HIS A 46 13.22 -11.96 -12.79
C HIS A 46 14.10 -10.76 -13.13
N LYS A 47 13.87 -9.62 -12.49
CA LYS A 47 14.59 -8.36 -12.72
C LYS A 47 15.05 -7.77 -11.37
N PRO A 48 16.16 -8.29 -10.79
CA PRO A 48 16.61 -7.90 -9.46
C PRO A 48 16.99 -6.42 -9.32
N ASP A 49 17.36 -5.76 -10.42
CA ASP A 49 17.72 -4.34 -10.51
C ASP A 49 16.50 -3.40 -10.52
N ILE A 50 15.27 -3.93 -10.52
CA ILE A 50 14.08 -3.09 -10.48
C ILE A 50 13.94 -2.35 -9.15
N THR A 51 13.51 -1.09 -9.24
CA THR A 51 13.18 -0.24 -8.10
C THR A 51 11.67 -0.10 -7.97
N PHE A 52 11.16 -0.30 -6.76
CA PHE A 52 9.76 -0.04 -6.44
C PHE A 52 9.67 1.23 -5.59
N VAL A 53 8.82 2.16 -6.01
CA VAL A 53 8.48 3.37 -5.25
C VAL A 53 6.98 3.40 -5.05
N TRP A 54 6.52 3.75 -3.87
CA TRP A 54 5.10 3.90 -3.58
C TRP A 54 4.83 5.22 -2.85
N THR A 55 4.11 6.11 -3.52
CA THR A 55 3.61 7.34 -2.89
C THR A 55 2.31 7.08 -2.13
N LEU A 56 2.35 7.34 -0.82
CA LEU A 56 1.20 7.26 0.07
C LEU A 56 0.56 8.65 0.16
N HIS A 57 -0.64 8.78 -0.40
CA HIS A 57 -1.40 10.04 -0.37
C HIS A 57 -2.33 10.15 0.84
N ASP A 58 -2.59 9.02 1.50
CA ASP A 58 -3.62 8.92 2.53
C ASP A 58 -3.28 7.83 3.57
N HIS A 59 -4.15 7.66 4.57
CA HIS A 59 -3.99 6.72 5.68
C HIS A 59 -4.46 5.30 5.36
N TRP A 60 -4.87 4.99 4.13
CA TRP A 60 -5.40 3.67 3.79
C TRP A 60 -4.40 2.55 4.06
N SER A 61 -3.11 2.83 3.91
CA SER A 61 -2.03 1.88 4.17
C SER A 61 -1.96 1.42 5.63
N VAL A 62 -2.44 2.24 6.57
CA VAL A 62 -2.37 1.96 8.01
C VAL A 62 -3.71 1.55 8.61
N THR A 63 -4.81 1.98 8.01
CA THR A 63 -6.17 1.66 8.47
C THR A 63 -6.71 0.39 7.81
N GLY A 64 -7.79 -0.18 8.37
CA GLY A 64 -8.49 -1.31 7.75
C GLY A 64 -9.12 -0.93 6.41
N ARG A 65 -9.61 0.30 6.26
CA ARG A 65 -10.27 0.78 5.02
C ARG A 65 -10.21 2.28 4.77
N CYS A 66 -10.06 3.13 5.79
CA CYS A 66 -10.29 4.58 5.68
C CYS A 66 -9.09 5.29 5.05
N ALA A 67 -9.36 6.22 4.12
CA ALA A 67 -8.33 7.10 3.58
C ALA A 67 -7.86 8.16 4.58
N PHE A 68 -8.69 8.51 5.56
CA PHE A 68 -8.29 9.41 6.65
C PHE A 68 -8.81 8.87 7.99
N THR A 69 -8.09 9.19 9.06
CA THR A 69 -8.36 8.64 10.39
C THR A 69 -9.60 9.25 11.03
N ASP A 70 -9.86 10.54 10.79
CA ASP A 70 -10.97 11.28 11.38
C ASP A 70 -11.00 11.17 12.91
N GLY A 71 -9.83 11.30 13.54
CA GLY A 71 -9.63 11.13 14.99
C GLY A 71 -9.69 9.68 15.50
N CYS A 72 -9.97 8.70 14.65
CA CYS A 72 -9.92 7.28 15.05
C CYS A 72 -8.47 6.83 15.23
N GLU A 73 -8.14 6.27 16.40
CA GLU A 73 -6.81 5.71 16.71
C GLU A 73 -6.76 4.18 16.65
N GLY A 74 -7.89 3.52 16.34
CA GLY A 74 -7.97 2.06 16.27
C GLY A 74 -7.01 1.44 15.26
N TRP A 75 -6.58 2.19 14.24
CA TRP A 75 -5.59 1.72 13.26
C TRP A 75 -4.21 1.46 13.86
N ARG A 76 -3.87 1.97 15.06
CA ARG A 76 -2.57 1.73 15.70
C ARG A 76 -2.46 0.30 16.21
N THR A 77 -3.40 -0.08 17.06
CA THR A 77 -3.41 -1.40 17.72
C THR A 77 -4.15 -2.45 16.89
N GLY A 78 -5.08 -2.04 16.05
CA GLY A 78 -5.87 -2.89 15.17
C GLY A 78 -7.32 -2.42 15.13
N CYS A 79 -7.85 -2.13 13.94
CA CYS A 79 -9.24 -1.69 13.78
C CYS A 79 -10.17 -2.69 14.45
N GLN A 80 -11.14 -2.21 15.24
CA GLN A 80 -12.20 -3.04 15.84
C GLN A 80 -13.50 -2.79 15.09
N LYS A 81 -14.60 -2.55 15.79
CA LYS A 81 -15.83 -1.99 15.20
C LYS A 81 -15.56 -0.58 14.70
N CYS A 82 -15.72 -0.37 13.40
CA CYS A 82 -15.49 0.91 12.77
C CYS A 82 -16.56 1.92 13.19
N PRO A 83 -16.18 3.07 13.79
CA PRO A 83 -17.15 4.06 14.25
C PRO A 83 -17.82 4.84 13.11
N THR A 84 -17.24 4.81 11.89
CA THR A 84 -17.58 5.76 10.82
C THR A 84 -17.73 5.10 9.45
N LEU A 85 -18.69 4.19 9.25
CA LEU A 85 -18.87 3.48 7.96
C LEU A 85 -19.09 4.38 6.73
N SER A 86 -19.50 5.63 6.95
CA SER A 86 -19.64 6.66 5.92
C SER A 86 -18.32 7.32 5.50
N ASN A 87 -17.26 7.23 6.32
CA ASN A 87 -15.95 7.77 6.01
C ASN A 87 -15.40 7.11 4.74
N TYR A 88 -14.69 7.87 3.89
CA TYR A 88 -14.24 7.40 2.59
C TYR A 88 -13.19 6.28 2.69
N PRO A 89 -13.31 5.21 1.87
CA PRO A 89 -14.46 4.89 1.03
C PRO A 89 -15.63 4.37 1.88
N PRO A 90 -16.86 4.84 1.62
CA PRO A 90 -18.03 4.43 2.40
C PRO A 90 -18.34 2.95 2.17
N VAL A 91 -18.77 2.25 3.22
CA VAL A 91 -19.10 0.83 3.19
C VAL A 91 -20.44 0.55 3.85
N LYS A 92 -21.17 -0.46 3.36
CA LYS A 92 -22.41 -0.94 4.00
C LYS A 92 -22.15 -1.98 5.09
N VAL A 93 -21.04 -2.71 4.97
CA VAL A 93 -20.65 -3.80 5.87
C VAL A 93 -19.25 -3.50 6.40
N ASP A 94 -19.11 -3.55 7.72
CA ASP A 94 -17.80 -3.36 8.36
C ASP A 94 -16.94 -4.61 8.21
N LYS A 95 -15.79 -4.46 7.54
CA LYS A 95 -14.74 -5.47 7.43
C LYS A 95 -13.37 -4.91 7.81
N ALA A 96 -13.31 -3.73 8.44
CA ALA A 96 -12.06 -3.03 8.72
C ALA A 96 -11.12 -3.87 9.60
N HIS A 97 -11.66 -4.48 10.66
CA HIS A 97 -10.91 -5.40 11.53
C HIS A 97 -10.35 -6.60 10.77
N GLN A 98 -11.18 -7.24 9.94
CA GLN A 98 -10.84 -8.47 9.23
C GLN A 98 -9.78 -8.25 8.14
N GLN A 99 -9.83 -7.11 7.45
CA GLN A 99 -8.93 -6.81 6.32
C GLN A 99 -7.56 -6.27 6.76
N LEU A 100 -7.48 -5.65 7.93
CA LEU A 100 -6.27 -4.95 8.38
C LEU A 100 -5.03 -5.87 8.50
N PRO A 101 -5.11 -7.08 9.08
CA PRO A 101 -3.94 -7.96 9.19
C PRO A 101 -3.33 -8.32 7.83
N GLY A 102 -4.17 -8.74 6.87
CA GLY A 102 -3.73 -9.06 5.51
C GLY A 102 -3.12 -7.84 4.80
N LYS A 103 -3.75 -6.67 4.91
CA LYS A 103 -3.20 -5.42 4.36
C LYS A 103 -1.82 -5.11 4.95
N ARG A 104 -1.67 -5.19 6.27
CA ARG A 104 -0.38 -4.97 6.96
C ARG A 104 0.69 -5.95 6.48
N GLN A 105 0.34 -7.22 6.28
CA GLN A 105 1.26 -8.22 5.74
C GLN A 105 1.74 -7.83 4.33
N MET A 106 0.84 -7.34 3.47
CA MET A 106 1.20 -6.92 2.10
C MET A 106 2.15 -5.72 2.08
N PHE A 107 1.95 -4.72 2.93
CA PHE A 107 2.92 -3.62 3.07
C PHE A 107 4.27 -4.08 3.61
N ARG A 108 4.30 -5.02 4.56
CA ARG A 108 5.55 -5.64 5.03
C ARG A 108 6.25 -6.42 3.92
N ALA A 109 5.51 -7.13 3.07
CA ALA A 109 6.08 -7.82 1.92
C ALA A 109 6.72 -6.85 0.91
N MET A 110 6.06 -5.72 0.62
CA MET A 110 6.65 -4.67 -0.21
C MET A 110 7.91 -4.06 0.40
N LEU A 111 7.93 -3.83 1.71
CA LEU A 111 9.14 -3.40 2.42
C LEU A 111 10.27 -4.44 2.29
N ALA A 112 9.95 -5.73 2.41
CA ALA A 112 10.93 -6.82 2.24
C ALA A 112 11.47 -6.91 0.80
N LEU A 113 10.68 -6.51 -0.20
CA LEU A 113 11.13 -6.37 -1.59
C LEU A 113 12.01 -5.14 -1.85
N GLY A 114 12.23 -4.30 -0.83
CA GLY A 114 12.98 -3.06 -0.95
C GLY A 114 12.18 -1.90 -1.54
N CYS A 115 10.84 -1.95 -1.47
CA CYS A 115 10.01 -0.83 -1.90
C CYS A 115 10.23 0.40 -1.03
N GLN A 116 10.46 1.54 -1.68
CA GLN A 116 10.61 2.84 -1.06
C GLN A 116 9.24 3.49 -0.91
N PHE A 117 8.80 3.71 0.33
CA PHE A 117 7.58 4.46 0.59
C PHE A 117 7.89 5.94 0.76
N ILE A 118 7.13 6.78 0.08
CA ILE A 118 7.24 8.23 0.17
C ILE A 118 5.86 8.84 0.38
N SER A 119 5.77 10.05 0.93
CA SER A 119 4.51 10.78 1.06
C SER A 119 4.73 12.28 0.92
N PRO A 120 3.80 13.02 0.30
CA PRO A 120 3.80 14.48 0.36
C PRO A 120 3.30 15.01 1.73
N SER A 121 2.77 14.14 2.59
CA SER A 121 2.18 14.51 3.88
C SER A 121 2.97 13.93 5.04
N GLN A 122 3.44 14.81 5.94
CA GLN A 122 4.10 14.40 7.18
C GLN A 122 3.22 13.48 8.03
N HIS A 123 1.93 13.80 8.15
CA HIS A 123 0.99 13.00 8.94
C HIS A 123 0.84 11.57 8.40
N VAL A 124 0.78 11.41 7.08
CA VAL A 124 0.69 10.08 6.45
C VAL A 124 1.99 9.30 6.62
N ALA A 125 3.14 9.96 6.43
CA ALA A 125 4.45 9.34 6.63
C ALA A 125 4.63 8.87 8.08
N ASP A 126 4.26 9.71 9.06
CA ASP A 126 4.37 9.39 10.48
C ASP A 126 3.46 8.23 10.87
N ALA A 127 2.21 8.23 10.40
CA ALA A 127 1.29 7.13 10.64
C ALA A 127 1.83 5.80 10.10
N PHE A 128 2.42 5.81 8.90
CA PHE A 128 3.08 4.64 8.34
C PHE A 128 4.27 4.20 9.19
N ASN A 129 5.14 5.13 9.57
CA ASN A 129 6.34 4.87 10.37
C ASN A 129 6.01 4.30 11.76
N ILE A 130 4.90 4.70 12.38
CA ILE A 130 4.41 4.13 13.64
C ILE A 130 4.16 2.61 13.52
N LEU A 131 3.63 2.14 12.39
CA LEU A 131 3.28 0.72 12.22
C LEU A 131 4.42 -0.14 11.65
N TYR A 132 5.24 0.46 10.79
CA TYR A 132 6.20 -0.29 9.98
C TYR A 132 7.66 -0.02 10.36
N GLY A 133 7.91 0.97 11.21
CA GLY A 133 9.23 1.35 11.71
C GLY A 133 9.66 2.75 11.27
N VAL A 134 10.47 3.41 12.10
CA VAL A 134 10.98 4.76 11.83
C VAL A 134 11.75 4.81 10.51
N GLY A 135 11.47 5.82 9.69
CA GLY A 135 12.15 6.07 8.42
C GLY A 135 11.74 5.16 7.26
N ARG A 136 10.72 4.32 7.43
CA ARG A 136 10.19 3.44 6.37
C ARG A 136 9.39 4.18 5.31
N CYS A 137 8.77 5.30 5.67
CA CYS A 137 8.17 6.27 4.76
C CYS A 137 8.85 7.63 4.95
N ARG A 138 9.26 8.26 3.85
CA ARG A 138 9.93 9.57 3.85
C ARG A 138 9.00 10.64 3.30
N VAL A 139 9.07 11.83 3.87
CA VAL A 139 8.43 13.00 3.27
C VAL A 139 9.31 13.50 2.13
N TYR A 140 8.71 13.77 0.98
CA TYR A 140 9.36 14.51 -0.09
C TYR A 140 8.70 15.87 -0.21
N GLN A 141 9.52 16.92 -0.21
CA GLN A 141 9.13 18.30 -0.46
C GLN A 141 9.68 18.72 -1.82
#